data_AF-A0A2M7U6C7-F1
#
_entry.id   AF-A0A2M7U6C7-F1
#
_cell.length_a   1.000
_cell.length_b   1.000
_cell.length_c   1.000
_cell.angle_alpha   90.00
_cell.angle_beta   90.00
_cell.angle_gamma   90.00
#
_symmetry.space_group_name_H-M   'P 1'
#
loop_
_entity.id
_entity.type
_entity.pdbx_description
1 polymer ?
#
loop_
_entity_poly.entity_id
_entity_poly.type
_entity_poly.pdbx_seq_one_letter_code
_entity_poly.pdbx_strand_id
1 'polypeptide(L)'
;HKIAKEKGIYSASIHNLYMAFGQGKIKGFTVPAINIRTLTYDSARLLFRLAKKKKVGAFIFEIARSEIKYTAQEPDEYTVSVLAAAIKEEYKGPIFLQGDHYQFSAKKFNENRDEEIKKIKDLVKKSIDAEFYNIDIDASTLVDLEKLTLSEQQKNNYEMTALITKYIRSIEPKKITISVGGEIGHIGGKNSTPEEFKAFMNGYLPLIKKSKLTGISKVSVQTGTSHGGIPLPDGTIAKVSIDFNVLKDISTVARSKYKIGGSVQHGASTLPNDLFNHFPKINALEIHLATGFQNIVYDNLPTGLKKETYQWVKDNCRDEWKEGQTEKQFVYKTRKKALGPFKEKLWNMNVKEKKPILKKLEVQFLLLLKKLNVFNTKKFVDKYIK
;
A
#
# COMPACT_ATOMS: atom_id res chain seq x y z
N HIS A 1 10.39 -7.80 18.42
CA HIS A 1 9.85 -9.16 18.17
C HIS A 1 9.56 -9.96 19.44
N LYS A 2 10.56 -10.39 20.22
CA LYS A 2 10.35 -11.28 21.40
C LYS A 2 9.27 -10.79 22.39
N ILE A 3 9.37 -9.55 22.87
CA ILE A 3 8.40 -8.95 23.81
C ILE A 3 6.98 -8.89 23.23
N ALA A 4 6.85 -8.58 21.93
CA ALA A 4 5.55 -8.54 21.25
C ALA A 4 4.91 -9.94 21.28
N LYS A 5 5.69 -10.97 20.91
CA LYS A 5 5.23 -12.36 20.87
C LYS A 5 4.79 -12.88 22.24
N GLU A 6 5.55 -12.58 23.29
CA GLU A 6 5.19 -12.92 24.68
C GLU A 6 3.87 -12.28 25.14
N LYS A 7 3.51 -11.13 24.57
CA LYS A 7 2.24 -10.44 24.81
C LYS A 7 1.11 -10.88 23.88
N GLY A 8 1.34 -11.88 23.01
CA GLY A 8 0.36 -12.36 22.04
C GLY A 8 0.20 -11.44 20.82
N ILE A 9 1.21 -10.65 20.49
CA ILE A 9 1.29 -9.80 19.30
C ILE A 9 2.26 -10.43 18.31
N TYR A 10 1.82 -10.63 17.07
CA TYR A 10 2.65 -11.28 16.06
C TYR A 10 2.34 -10.77 14.66
N SER A 11 3.37 -10.68 13.82
CA SER A 11 3.21 -10.40 12.40
C SER A 11 2.57 -11.61 11.70
N ALA A 12 1.61 -11.36 10.81
CA ALA A 12 0.87 -12.39 10.11
C ALA A 12 0.64 -12.01 8.65
N SER A 13 0.38 -13.02 7.82
CA SER A 13 -0.09 -12.80 6.46
C SER A 13 -1.61 -12.70 6.40
N ILE A 14 -2.12 -11.77 5.60
CA ILE A 14 -3.56 -11.62 5.36
C ILE A 14 -4.10 -12.63 4.32
N HIS A 15 -3.21 -13.45 3.75
CA HIS A 15 -3.50 -14.33 2.61
C HIS A 15 -4.81 -15.12 2.76
N ASN A 16 -5.01 -15.81 3.89
CA ASN A 16 -6.19 -16.65 4.10
C ASN A 16 -7.50 -15.84 4.18
N LEU A 17 -7.44 -14.62 4.71
CA LEU A 17 -8.60 -13.72 4.72
C LEU A 17 -8.98 -13.37 3.27
N TYR A 18 -8.01 -13.07 2.42
CA TYR A 18 -8.24 -12.73 1.01
C TYR A 18 -8.70 -13.93 0.19
N MET A 19 -8.17 -15.12 0.44
CA MET A 19 -8.69 -16.34 -0.19
C MET A 19 -10.15 -16.61 0.23
N ALA A 20 -10.55 -16.26 1.45
CA ALA A 20 -11.94 -16.38 1.89
C ALA A 20 -12.89 -15.40 1.16
N PHE A 21 -12.42 -14.20 0.78
CA PHE A 21 -13.13 -13.33 -0.18
C PHE A 21 -13.24 -14.00 -1.56
N GLY A 22 -12.15 -14.57 -2.06
CA GLY A 22 -12.08 -15.30 -3.33
C GLY A 22 -13.05 -16.48 -3.42
N GLN A 23 -13.29 -17.13 -2.29
CA GLN A 23 -14.22 -18.25 -2.12
C GLN A 23 -15.66 -17.80 -1.83
N GLY A 24 -15.95 -16.50 -1.73
CA GLY A 24 -17.27 -15.98 -1.40
C GLY A 24 -17.71 -16.19 0.05
N LYS A 25 -16.80 -16.61 0.94
CA LYS A 25 -17.08 -16.85 2.37
C LYS A 25 -17.14 -15.57 3.20
N ILE A 26 -16.59 -14.47 2.66
CA ILE A 26 -16.56 -13.14 3.26
C ILE A 26 -16.91 -12.12 2.17
N LYS A 27 -17.63 -11.07 2.55
CA LYS A 27 -17.92 -9.90 1.71
C LYS A 27 -18.28 -8.69 2.59
N GLY A 28 -18.41 -7.54 1.94
CA GLY A 28 -19.06 -6.36 2.53
C GLY A 28 -18.14 -5.39 3.25
N PHE A 29 -16.82 -5.56 3.20
CA PHE A 29 -15.85 -4.57 3.66
C PHE A 29 -14.64 -4.53 2.74
N THR A 30 -13.91 -3.42 2.77
CA THR A 30 -12.66 -3.20 2.03
C THR A 30 -11.56 -2.98 3.05
N VAL A 31 -10.45 -3.73 2.94
CA VAL A 31 -9.34 -3.62 3.89
C VAL A 31 -8.56 -2.34 3.63
N PRO A 32 -8.42 -1.42 4.60
CA PRO A 32 -7.52 -0.29 4.44
C PRO A 32 -6.08 -0.74 4.64
N ALA A 33 -5.22 -0.44 3.66
CA ALA A 33 -3.79 -0.43 3.83
C ALA A 33 -3.33 0.99 4.19
N ILE A 34 -2.90 1.15 5.43
CA ILE A 34 -2.53 2.43 6.04
C ILE A 34 -1.04 2.63 5.87
N ASN A 35 -0.70 3.49 4.93
CA ASN A 35 0.66 3.80 4.58
C ASN A 35 1.17 4.99 5.41
N ILE A 36 2.16 4.74 6.27
CA ILE A 36 2.61 5.72 7.27
C ILE A 36 4.03 6.21 6.93
N ARG A 37 4.11 7.45 6.43
CA ARG A 37 5.38 8.03 5.94
C ARG A 37 6.20 8.77 7.00
N THR A 38 5.61 9.02 8.18
CA THR A 38 6.25 9.66 9.33
C THR A 38 5.37 9.48 10.57
N LEU A 39 5.90 9.75 11.75
CA LEU A 39 5.19 9.57 13.03
C LEU A 39 4.60 8.15 13.14
N THR A 40 5.35 7.15 12.69
CA THR A 40 4.89 5.76 12.52
C THR A 40 4.43 5.16 13.83
N TYR A 41 5.22 5.32 14.89
CA TYR A 41 4.84 4.90 16.24
C TYR A 41 3.55 5.57 16.71
N ASP A 42 3.47 6.91 16.64
CA ASP A 42 2.30 7.66 17.13
C ASP A 42 1.02 7.32 16.36
N SER A 43 1.12 7.19 15.03
CA SER A 43 0.00 6.83 14.15
C SER A 43 -0.46 5.39 14.38
N ALA A 44 0.48 4.45 14.54
CA ALA A 44 0.15 3.06 14.84
C ALA A 44 -0.56 2.94 16.20
N ARG A 45 -0.15 3.72 17.22
CA ARG A 45 -0.85 3.76 18.52
C ARG A 45 -2.31 4.20 18.38
N LEU A 46 -2.58 5.23 17.56
CA LEU A 46 -3.95 5.65 17.27
C LEU A 46 -4.78 4.52 16.65
N LEU A 47 -4.22 3.85 15.64
CA LEU A 47 -4.88 2.74 14.96
C LEU A 47 -5.17 1.57 15.90
N PHE A 48 -4.22 1.17 16.75
CA PHE A 48 -4.47 0.10 17.73
C PHE A 48 -5.54 0.47 18.77
N ARG A 49 -5.57 1.71 19.26
CA ARG A 49 -6.64 2.17 20.15
C ARG A 49 -8.01 2.10 19.48
N LEU A 50 -8.11 2.59 18.25
CA LEU A 50 -9.34 2.52 17.46
C LEU A 50 -9.73 1.08 17.14
N ALA A 51 -8.76 0.22 16.79
CA ALA A 51 -8.99 -1.17 16.46
C ALA A 51 -9.55 -1.95 17.65
N LYS A 52 -8.98 -1.77 18.86
CA LYS A 52 -9.54 -2.33 20.10
C LYS A 52 -10.96 -1.82 20.36
N LYS A 53 -11.17 -0.49 20.33
CA LYS A 53 -12.46 0.14 20.63
C LYS A 53 -13.58 -0.27 19.67
N LYS A 54 -13.24 -0.50 18.40
CA LYS A 54 -14.20 -0.79 17.32
C LYS A 54 -14.16 -2.24 16.81
N LYS A 55 -13.39 -3.10 17.49
CA LYS A 55 -13.19 -4.52 17.14
C LYS A 55 -12.77 -4.69 15.66
N VAL A 56 -11.90 -3.81 15.18
CA VAL A 56 -11.33 -3.90 13.83
C VAL A 56 -10.18 -4.89 13.88
N GLY A 57 -10.18 -5.86 12.97
CA GLY A 57 -9.03 -6.75 12.74
C GLY A 57 -8.47 -6.63 11.33
N ALA A 58 -9.31 -6.32 10.34
CA ALA A 58 -8.90 -6.26 8.94
C ALA A 58 -8.41 -4.86 8.57
N PHE A 59 -7.12 -4.60 8.79
CA PHE A 59 -6.40 -3.41 8.35
C PHE A 59 -4.91 -3.73 8.26
N ILE A 60 -4.19 -3.04 7.38
CA ILE A 60 -2.78 -3.30 7.09
C ILE A 60 -1.96 -2.05 7.44
N PHE A 61 -0.75 -2.25 7.94
CA PHE A 61 0.29 -1.22 7.98
C PHE A 61 1.21 -1.40 6.78
N GLU A 62 1.44 -0.33 6.03
CA GLU A 62 2.14 -0.40 4.76
C GLU A 62 3.26 0.65 4.65
N ILE A 63 4.29 0.32 3.88
CA ILE A 63 5.20 1.28 3.27
C ILE A 63 5.63 0.78 1.88
N ALA A 64 5.69 1.68 0.89
CA ALA A 64 6.04 1.30 -0.48
C ALA A 64 7.55 1.43 -0.77
N ARG A 65 8.06 0.72 -1.80
CA ARG A 65 9.50 0.73 -2.19
C ARG A 65 10.08 2.15 -2.28
N SER A 66 9.36 3.06 -2.94
CA SER A 66 9.85 4.43 -3.13
C SER A 66 9.92 5.20 -1.80
N GLU A 67 9.03 4.88 -0.88
CA GLU A 67 8.81 5.59 0.37
C GLU A 67 9.79 5.18 1.45
N ILE A 68 10.18 3.91 1.49
CA ILE A 68 11.33 3.43 2.29
C ILE A 68 12.53 4.37 2.07
N LYS A 69 12.85 4.64 0.80
CA LYS A 69 13.98 5.52 0.43
C LYS A 69 13.78 6.97 0.89
N TYR A 70 12.69 7.63 0.50
CA TYR A 70 12.55 9.08 0.74
C TYR A 70 12.14 9.43 2.17
N THR A 71 11.56 8.48 2.91
CA THR A 71 11.27 8.64 4.35
C THR A 71 12.41 8.14 5.22
N ALA A 72 13.42 7.49 4.63
CA ALA A 72 14.49 6.78 5.35
C ALA A 72 13.92 5.84 6.43
N GLN A 73 12.83 5.14 6.13
CA GLN A 73 12.20 4.17 7.02
C GLN A 73 12.41 2.77 6.46
N GLU A 74 13.42 2.09 6.97
CA GLU A 74 13.70 0.72 6.56
C GLU A 74 12.65 -0.26 7.12
N PRO A 75 12.42 -1.42 6.48
CA PRO A 75 11.40 -2.38 6.91
C PRO A 75 11.52 -2.76 8.40
N ASP A 76 12.73 -2.98 8.90
CA ASP A 76 12.98 -3.32 10.30
C ASP A 76 12.62 -2.18 11.27
N GLU A 77 13.00 -0.94 10.96
CA GLU A 77 12.60 0.25 11.73
C GLU A 77 11.07 0.42 11.76
N TYR A 78 10.42 0.23 10.61
CA TYR A 78 8.98 0.33 10.48
C TYR A 78 8.28 -0.74 11.34
N THR A 79 8.72 -1.99 11.24
CA THR A 79 8.21 -3.09 12.06
C THR A 79 8.39 -2.82 13.56
N VAL A 80 9.57 -2.38 13.99
CA VAL A 80 9.83 -2.04 15.39
C VAL A 80 8.87 -0.96 15.88
N SER A 81 8.65 0.09 15.09
CA SER A 81 7.72 1.18 15.43
C SER A 81 6.29 0.68 15.61
N VAL A 82 5.80 -0.16 14.68
CA VAL A 82 4.45 -0.74 14.75
C VAL A 82 4.30 -1.70 15.92
N LEU A 83 5.26 -2.61 16.15
CA LEU A 83 5.22 -3.55 17.27
C LEU A 83 5.31 -2.84 18.62
N ALA A 84 6.16 -1.82 18.75
CA ALA A 84 6.24 -1.01 19.96
C ALA A 84 4.93 -0.27 20.25
N ALA A 85 4.27 0.24 19.22
CA ALA A 85 2.94 0.84 19.35
C ALA A 85 1.90 -0.19 19.80
N ALA A 86 1.90 -1.39 19.24
CA ALA A 86 1.00 -2.47 19.64
C ALA A 86 1.21 -2.87 21.10
N ILE A 87 2.47 -2.99 21.55
CA ILE A 87 2.82 -3.28 22.95
C ILE A 87 2.32 -2.17 23.87
N LYS A 88 2.58 -0.91 23.51
CA LYS A 88 2.18 0.26 24.31
C LYS A 88 0.67 0.34 24.47
N GLU A 89 -0.07 -0.04 23.44
CA GLU A 89 -1.52 -0.05 23.43
C GLU A 89 -2.10 -1.42 23.81
N GLU A 90 -1.33 -2.35 24.37
CA GLU A 90 -1.80 -3.66 24.84
C GLU A 90 -2.69 -4.40 23.82
N TYR A 91 -2.36 -4.25 22.54
CA TYR A 91 -3.04 -4.99 21.47
C TYR A 91 -2.71 -6.48 21.59
N LYS A 92 -3.61 -7.34 21.11
CA LYS A 92 -3.39 -8.79 21.05
C LYS A 92 -3.94 -9.32 19.74
N GLY A 93 -3.18 -10.18 19.10
CA GLY A 93 -3.52 -10.79 17.82
C GLY A 93 -2.59 -10.40 16.68
N PRO A 94 -2.97 -10.74 15.44
CA PRO A 94 -2.13 -10.55 14.27
C PRO A 94 -1.99 -9.07 13.89
N ILE A 95 -0.83 -8.74 13.35
CA ILE A 95 -0.50 -7.48 12.69
C ILE A 95 -0.10 -7.79 11.24
N PHE A 96 -0.68 -7.06 10.29
CA PHE A 96 -0.36 -7.22 8.87
C PHE A 96 0.57 -6.10 8.44
N LEU A 97 1.81 -6.45 8.12
CA LEU A 97 2.83 -5.56 7.57
C LEU A 97 2.93 -5.81 6.06
N GLN A 98 2.87 -4.75 5.26
CA GLN A 98 2.83 -4.82 3.81
C GLN A 98 3.93 -3.98 3.15
N GLY A 99 4.60 -4.62 2.20
CA GLY A 99 5.53 -3.96 1.29
C GLY A 99 4.79 -3.65 0.00
N ASP A 100 4.55 -2.37 -0.26
CA ASP A 100 3.79 -1.92 -1.42
C ASP A 100 4.70 -1.53 -2.61
N HIS A 101 4.17 -1.64 -3.82
CA HIS A 101 4.85 -1.32 -5.07
C HIS A 101 6.31 -1.76 -5.08
N TYR A 102 6.59 -3.06 -5.00
CA TYR A 102 7.92 -3.59 -5.30
C TYR A 102 8.12 -3.57 -6.81
N GLN A 103 8.22 -2.34 -7.30
CA GLN A 103 8.00 -1.95 -8.66
C GLN A 103 9.27 -2.13 -9.47
N PHE A 104 9.20 -2.72 -10.65
CA PHE A 104 10.33 -2.74 -11.58
C PHE A 104 10.51 -1.38 -12.27
N SER A 105 11.75 -0.89 -12.40
CA SER A 105 12.01 0.26 -13.26
C SER A 105 12.21 -0.20 -14.71
N ALA A 106 11.32 0.20 -15.62
CA ALA A 106 11.42 -0.17 -17.04
C ALA A 106 12.78 0.20 -17.66
N LYS A 107 13.26 1.42 -17.37
CA LYS A 107 14.58 1.89 -17.80
C LYS A 107 15.70 0.96 -17.31
N LYS A 108 15.77 0.70 -16.00
CA LYS A 108 16.83 -0.15 -15.43
C LYS A 108 16.71 -1.61 -15.85
N PHE A 109 15.49 -2.09 -16.07
CA PHE A 109 15.24 -3.44 -16.56
C PHE A 109 15.76 -3.63 -17.99
N ASN A 110 15.58 -2.63 -18.86
CA ASN A 110 16.10 -2.64 -20.22
C ASN A 110 17.62 -2.45 -20.27
N GLU A 111 18.18 -1.67 -19.33
CA GLU A 111 19.64 -1.51 -19.19
C GLU A 111 20.32 -2.78 -18.66
N ASN A 112 19.80 -3.35 -17.57
CA ASN A 112 20.31 -4.57 -16.95
C ASN A 112 19.21 -5.31 -16.18
N ARG A 113 18.62 -6.30 -16.88
CA ARG A 113 17.53 -7.13 -16.37
C ARG A 113 17.88 -7.84 -15.06
N ASP A 114 19.04 -8.48 -14.99
CA ASP A 114 19.43 -9.30 -13.84
C ASP A 114 19.68 -8.45 -12.60
N GLU A 115 20.27 -7.26 -12.78
CA GLU A 115 20.49 -6.32 -11.68
C GLU A 115 19.17 -5.79 -11.11
N GLU A 116 18.19 -5.43 -11.96
CA GLU A 116 16.88 -4.99 -11.46
C GLU A 116 16.12 -6.13 -10.77
N ILE A 117 16.15 -7.36 -11.31
CA ILE A 117 15.60 -8.54 -10.64
C ILE A 117 16.25 -8.76 -9.27
N LYS A 118 17.59 -8.66 -9.20
CA LYS A 118 18.33 -8.79 -7.94
C LYS A 118 17.90 -7.74 -6.92
N LYS A 119 17.77 -6.47 -7.33
CA LYS A 119 17.30 -5.38 -6.45
C LYS A 119 15.91 -5.66 -5.85
N ILE A 120 14.98 -6.18 -6.66
CA ILE A 120 13.65 -6.55 -6.16
C ILE A 120 13.74 -7.73 -5.19
N LYS A 121 14.51 -8.78 -5.52
CA LYS A 121 14.73 -9.93 -4.61
C LYS A 121 15.36 -9.50 -3.29
N ASP A 122 16.36 -8.64 -3.32
CA ASP A 122 17.04 -8.15 -2.11
C ASP A 122 16.07 -7.39 -1.20
N LEU A 123 15.20 -6.55 -1.78
CA LEU A 123 14.16 -5.84 -1.03
C LEU A 123 13.09 -6.79 -0.46
N VAL A 124 12.65 -7.78 -1.25
CA VAL A 124 11.74 -8.83 -0.78
C VAL A 124 12.33 -9.55 0.41
N LYS A 125 13.59 -9.99 0.30
CA LYS A 125 14.28 -10.69 1.39
C LYS A 125 14.35 -9.82 2.64
N LYS A 126 14.84 -8.59 2.52
CA LYS A 126 14.93 -7.64 3.65
C LYS A 126 13.60 -7.46 4.36
N SER A 127 12.51 -7.41 3.60
CA SER A 127 11.18 -7.17 4.16
C SER A 127 10.61 -8.42 4.83
N ILE A 128 10.83 -9.60 4.26
CA ILE A 128 10.48 -10.87 4.91
C ILE A 128 11.27 -11.07 6.21
N ASP A 129 12.56 -10.74 6.22
CA ASP A 129 13.41 -10.75 7.42
C ASP A 129 12.85 -9.79 8.49
N ALA A 130 12.24 -8.67 8.07
CA ALA A 130 11.52 -7.71 8.92
C ALA A 130 10.05 -8.08 9.21
N GLU A 131 9.62 -9.30 8.87
CA GLU A 131 8.26 -9.84 9.08
C GLU A 131 7.14 -9.20 8.23
N PHE A 132 7.48 -8.63 7.06
CA PHE A 132 6.49 -8.23 6.06
C PHE A 132 5.96 -9.46 5.33
N TYR A 133 4.78 -9.93 5.74
CA TYR A 133 4.14 -11.12 5.19
C TYR A 133 3.03 -10.83 4.19
N ASN A 134 3.03 -9.62 3.65
CA ASN A 134 2.19 -9.17 2.54
C ASN A 134 3.09 -8.36 1.59
N ILE A 135 3.24 -8.78 0.35
CA ILE A 135 4.20 -8.19 -0.61
C ILE A 135 3.50 -7.96 -1.93
N ASP A 136 3.45 -6.72 -2.39
CA ASP A 136 2.83 -6.34 -3.65
C ASP A 136 3.90 -6.11 -4.71
N ILE A 137 3.89 -6.97 -5.71
CA ILE A 137 4.83 -6.94 -6.83
C ILE A 137 4.22 -6.08 -7.93
N ASP A 138 4.98 -5.09 -8.40
CA ASP A 138 4.55 -4.23 -9.48
C ASP A 138 5.50 -4.35 -10.68
N ALA A 139 5.21 -5.28 -11.57
CA ALA A 139 5.89 -5.39 -12.86
C ALA A 139 5.10 -4.74 -14.00
N SER A 140 4.08 -3.93 -13.67
CA SER A 140 3.17 -3.35 -14.66
C SER A 140 3.80 -2.21 -15.47
N THR A 141 4.92 -1.65 -14.99
CA THR A 141 5.83 -0.78 -15.75
C THR A 141 6.54 -1.48 -16.91
N LEU A 142 6.51 -2.82 -16.96
CA LEU A 142 7.16 -3.59 -18.01
C LEU A 142 6.16 -3.99 -19.12
N VAL A 143 4.91 -3.54 -19.01
CA VAL A 143 3.90 -3.74 -20.05
C VAL A 143 4.31 -2.98 -21.31
N ASP A 144 4.37 -3.70 -22.43
CA ASP A 144 4.76 -3.16 -23.73
C ASP A 144 3.52 -2.95 -24.59
N LEU A 145 3.03 -1.71 -24.66
CA LEU A 145 1.81 -1.36 -25.41
C LEU A 145 1.99 -1.41 -26.94
N GLU A 146 3.20 -1.59 -27.46
CA GLU A 146 3.46 -1.68 -28.89
C GLU A 146 3.16 -3.08 -29.44
N LYS A 147 2.96 -4.09 -28.57
CA LYS A 147 2.58 -5.44 -28.99
C LYS A 147 1.12 -5.51 -29.43
N LEU A 148 0.85 -6.36 -30.42
CA LEU A 148 -0.46 -6.49 -31.06
C LEU A 148 -1.51 -7.12 -30.14
N THR A 149 -1.12 -8.08 -29.29
CA THR A 149 -2.05 -8.80 -28.42
C THR A 149 -1.84 -8.49 -26.95
N LEU A 150 -2.92 -8.41 -26.16
CA LEU A 150 -2.83 -8.18 -24.70
C LEU A 150 -1.93 -9.20 -23.98
N SER A 151 -1.86 -10.43 -24.48
CA SER A 151 -0.99 -11.47 -23.93
C SER A 151 0.49 -11.15 -24.12
N GLU A 152 0.87 -10.61 -25.28
CA GLU A 152 2.24 -10.17 -25.54
C GLU A 152 2.57 -8.88 -24.79
N GLN A 153 1.63 -7.94 -24.72
CA GLN A 153 1.79 -6.71 -23.96
C GLN A 153 2.10 -7.00 -22.48
N GLN A 154 1.38 -7.98 -21.88
CA GLN A 154 1.52 -8.36 -20.47
C GLN A 154 2.70 -9.30 -20.18
N LYS A 155 3.47 -9.74 -21.20
CA LYS A 155 4.46 -10.81 -21.05
C LYS A 155 5.46 -10.58 -19.93
N ASN A 156 6.18 -9.45 -19.97
CA ASN A 156 7.15 -9.15 -18.94
C ASN A 156 6.51 -8.96 -17.56
N ASN A 157 5.29 -8.41 -17.49
CA ASN A 157 4.57 -8.22 -16.24
C ASN A 157 4.28 -9.57 -15.56
N TYR A 158 3.64 -10.51 -16.26
CA TYR A 158 3.32 -11.80 -15.64
C TYR A 158 4.55 -12.67 -15.41
N GLU A 159 5.57 -12.62 -16.28
CA GLU A 159 6.80 -13.41 -16.09
C GLU A 159 7.59 -12.93 -14.86
N MET A 160 7.76 -11.62 -14.70
CA MET A 160 8.49 -11.06 -13.56
C MET A 160 7.69 -11.21 -12.27
N THR A 161 6.38 -11.03 -12.31
CA THR A 161 5.52 -11.32 -11.15
C THR A 161 5.59 -12.79 -10.75
N ALA A 162 5.59 -13.73 -11.69
CA ALA A 162 5.75 -15.15 -11.40
C ALA A 162 7.15 -15.48 -10.86
N LEU A 163 8.20 -14.86 -11.39
CA LEU A 163 9.59 -15.03 -10.93
C LEU A 163 9.73 -14.59 -9.47
N ILE A 164 9.24 -13.40 -9.13
CA ILE A 164 9.30 -12.90 -7.76
C ILE A 164 8.37 -13.67 -6.83
N THR A 165 7.18 -14.10 -7.29
CA THR A 165 6.31 -15.01 -6.51
C THR A 165 7.08 -16.29 -6.13
N LYS A 166 7.75 -16.93 -7.09
CA LYS A 166 8.54 -18.15 -6.84
C LYS A 166 9.65 -17.91 -5.82
N TYR A 167 10.32 -16.77 -5.93
CA TYR A 167 11.35 -16.38 -4.97
C TYR A 167 10.76 -16.21 -3.56
N ILE A 168 9.65 -15.50 -3.41
CA ILE A 168 8.93 -15.35 -2.13
C ILE A 168 8.62 -16.72 -1.54
N ARG A 169 8.06 -17.66 -2.33
CA ARG A 169 7.77 -19.02 -1.84
C ARG A 169 9.01 -19.78 -1.39
N SER A 170 10.17 -19.52 -2.01
CA SER A 170 11.42 -20.20 -1.64
C SER A 170 12.01 -19.73 -0.31
N ILE A 171 11.63 -18.53 0.17
CA ILE A 171 12.18 -17.92 1.39
C ILE A 171 11.12 -17.60 2.45
N GLU A 172 9.83 -17.91 2.20
CA GLU A 172 8.80 -17.63 3.18
C GLU A 172 8.95 -18.48 4.45
N PRO A 173 8.65 -17.93 5.64
CA PRO A 173 8.77 -18.69 6.89
C PRO A 173 7.86 -19.92 6.90
N LYS A 174 8.31 -21.00 7.55
CA LYS A 174 7.50 -22.21 7.74
C LYS A 174 6.14 -21.84 8.37
N LYS A 175 5.07 -22.42 7.83
CA LYS A 175 3.66 -22.23 8.26
C LYS A 175 3.09 -20.84 7.96
N ILE A 176 3.84 -19.94 7.31
CA ILE A 176 3.32 -18.65 6.84
C ILE A 176 3.27 -18.69 5.32
N THR A 177 2.06 -18.61 4.76
CA THR A 177 1.87 -18.36 3.34
C THR A 177 1.77 -16.86 3.14
N ILE A 178 2.82 -16.24 2.59
CA ILE A 178 2.86 -14.80 2.36
C ILE A 178 1.75 -14.40 1.37
N SER A 179 1.10 -13.26 1.59
CA SER A 179 0.10 -12.71 0.67
C SER A 179 0.86 -11.99 -0.43
N VAL A 180 0.59 -12.32 -1.69
CA VAL A 180 1.28 -11.71 -2.83
C VAL A 180 0.26 -10.96 -3.67
N GLY A 181 0.45 -9.66 -3.85
CA GLY A 181 -0.26 -8.86 -4.85
C GLY A 181 0.49 -8.84 -6.17
N GLY A 182 -0.26 -8.83 -7.28
CA GLY A 182 0.24 -8.38 -8.58
C GLY A 182 -0.36 -7.04 -8.95
N GLU A 183 0.14 -6.39 -10.00
CA GLU A 183 -0.41 -5.12 -10.50
C GLU A 183 -0.61 -5.15 -12.01
N ILE A 184 -1.67 -4.49 -12.47
CA ILE A 184 -1.90 -4.17 -13.88
C ILE A 184 -2.24 -2.68 -14.02
N GLY A 185 -1.90 -2.08 -15.16
CA GLY A 185 -2.42 -0.76 -15.53
C GLY A 185 -1.56 0.47 -15.17
N HIS A 186 -0.24 0.35 -15.02
CA HIS A 186 0.61 1.53 -14.74
C HIS A 186 0.89 2.42 -15.96
N ILE A 187 0.97 1.85 -17.17
CA ILE A 187 1.40 2.55 -18.38
C ILE A 187 0.21 3.03 -19.21
N GLY A 188 0.29 4.28 -19.70
CA GLY A 188 -0.62 4.83 -20.71
C GLY A 188 -1.80 5.64 -20.18
N GLY A 189 -1.95 5.78 -18.86
CA GLY A 189 -3.00 6.62 -18.25
C GLY A 189 -4.43 6.14 -18.51
N LYS A 190 -4.59 4.88 -18.94
CA LYS A 190 -5.88 4.26 -19.21
C LYS A 190 -6.32 3.39 -18.04
N ASN A 191 -7.62 3.23 -17.89
CA ASN A 191 -8.20 2.34 -16.89
C ASN A 191 -7.88 0.88 -17.24
N SER A 192 -7.61 0.08 -16.21
CA SER A 192 -7.45 -1.36 -16.38
C SER A 192 -8.75 -2.01 -16.82
N THR A 193 -8.64 -3.07 -17.60
CA THR A 193 -9.79 -3.84 -18.11
C THR A 193 -9.79 -5.28 -17.57
N PRO A 194 -10.98 -5.93 -17.51
CA PRO A 194 -11.05 -7.36 -17.25
C PRO A 194 -10.24 -8.21 -18.25
N GLU A 195 -10.08 -7.75 -19.49
CA GLU A 195 -9.37 -8.43 -20.57
C GLU A 195 -7.86 -8.42 -20.33
N GLU A 196 -7.29 -7.28 -19.92
CA GLU A 196 -5.89 -7.18 -19.48
C GLU A 196 -5.62 -8.06 -18.26
N PHE A 197 -6.54 -8.05 -17.29
CA PHE A 197 -6.42 -8.93 -16.12
C PHE A 197 -6.45 -10.41 -16.51
N LYS A 198 -7.35 -10.82 -17.42
CA LYS A 198 -7.39 -12.19 -17.95
C LYS A 198 -6.09 -12.54 -18.68
N ALA A 199 -5.56 -11.64 -19.51
CA ALA A 199 -4.30 -11.83 -20.23
C ALA A 199 -3.12 -12.04 -19.28
N PHE A 200 -3.00 -11.18 -18.27
CA PHE A 200 -2.02 -11.31 -17.19
C PHE A 200 -2.14 -12.68 -16.48
N MET A 201 -3.35 -13.06 -16.05
CA MET A 201 -3.57 -14.31 -15.33
C MET A 201 -3.34 -15.56 -16.20
N ASN A 202 -3.67 -15.49 -17.50
CA ASN A 202 -3.44 -16.59 -18.44
C ASN A 202 -1.95 -16.86 -18.64
N GLY A 203 -1.09 -15.83 -18.60
CA GLY A 203 0.37 -16.01 -18.63
C GLY A 203 0.96 -16.40 -17.26
N TYR A 204 0.46 -15.79 -16.18
CA TYR A 204 0.95 -16.01 -14.81
C TYR A 204 0.66 -17.42 -14.28
N LEU A 205 -0.59 -17.89 -14.38
CA LEU A 205 -1.02 -19.12 -13.71
C LEU A 205 -0.28 -20.39 -14.16
N PRO A 206 -0.02 -20.62 -15.46
CA PRO A 206 0.76 -21.79 -15.89
C PRO A 206 2.15 -21.84 -15.26
N LEU A 207 2.81 -20.68 -15.12
CA LEU A 207 4.16 -20.58 -14.54
C LEU A 207 4.17 -20.98 -13.05
N ILE A 208 3.09 -20.67 -12.33
CA ILE A 208 2.92 -21.01 -10.92
C ILE A 208 2.46 -22.46 -10.72
N LYS A 209 1.46 -22.90 -11.51
CA LYS A 209 0.92 -24.27 -11.44
C LYS A 209 1.96 -25.33 -11.79
N LYS A 210 2.82 -25.08 -12.78
CA LYS A 210 3.96 -25.97 -13.12
C LYS A 210 4.86 -26.23 -11.92
N SER A 211 5.00 -25.25 -11.02
CA SER A 211 5.79 -25.36 -9.79
C SER A 211 4.99 -25.83 -8.57
N LYS A 212 3.67 -26.10 -8.71
CA LYS A 212 2.75 -26.46 -7.61
C LYS A 212 2.77 -25.45 -6.44
N LEU A 213 2.95 -24.17 -6.75
CA LEU A 213 3.05 -23.10 -5.76
C LEU A 213 1.73 -22.33 -5.59
N THR A 214 1.58 -21.67 -4.44
CA THR A 214 0.52 -20.68 -4.21
C THR A 214 0.82 -19.39 -4.98
N GLY A 215 -0.16 -18.91 -5.74
CA GLY A 215 -0.05 -17.68 -6.54
C GLY A 215 -0.49 -16.41 -5.79
N ILE A 216 -0.76 -15.35 -6.55
CA ILE A 216 -1.27 -14.08 -6.01
C ILE A 216 -2.63 -14.23 -5.32
N SER A 217 -2.89 -13.39 -4.32
CA SER A 217 -4.16 -13.30 -3.59
C SER A 217 -5.01 -12.09 -4.00
N LYS A 218 -4.41 -11.09 -4.64
CA LYS A 218 -5.05 -9.81 -5.02
C LYS A 218 -4.36 -9.19 -6.23
N VAL A 219 -5.02 -8.22 -6.87
CA VAL A 219 -4.48 -7.47 -8.01
C VAL A 219 -4.75 -5.98 -7.90
N SER A 220 -3.72 -5.16 -7.99
CA SER A 220 -3.85 -3.69 -8.08
C SER A 220 -4.17 -3.26 -9.50
N VAL A 221 -5.00 -2.23 -9.64
CA VAL A 221 -5.57 -1.78 -10.91
C VAL A 221 -5.56 -0.26 -11.02
N GLN A 222 -5.52 0.25 -12.25
CA GLN A 222 -5.65 1.67 -12.53
C GLN A 222 -7.10 2.04 -12.85
N THR A 223 -7.61 3.07 -12.19
CA THR A 223 -9.02 3.49 -12.21
C THR A 223 -9.17 4.97 -12.58
N GLY A 224 -8.19 5.54 -13.28
CA GLY A 224 -8.13 6.96 -13.64
C GLY A 224 -7.58 7.85 -12.53
N THR A 225 -7.04 7.25 -11.47
CA THR A 225 -6.50 7.98 -10.32
C THR A 225 -5.00 8.21 -10.44
N SER A 226 -4.54 9.33 -9.90
CA SER A 226 -3.12 9.66 -9.79
C SER A 226 -2.65 9.61 -8.34
N HIS A 227 -1.50 9.00 -8.10
CA HIS A 227 -0.87 8.96 -6.79
C HIS A 227 -0.64 10.38 -6.24
N GLY A 228 -1.25 10.69 -5.09
CA GLY A 228 -1.08 11.96 -4.39
C GLY A 228 -1.96 13.12 -4.86
N GLY A 229 -2.84 12.90 -5.84
CA GLY A 229 -3.72 13.93 -6.38
C GLY A 229 -2.99 14.96 -7.25
N ILE A 230 -3.76 15.78 -7.96
CA ILE A 230 -3.22 16.79 -8.88
C ILE A 230 -3.38 18.18 -8.24
N PRO A 231 -2.32 18.83 -7.77
CA PRO A 231 -2.43 20.17 -7.19
C PRO A 231 -2.69 21.21 -8.28
N LEU A 232 -3.69 22.05 -8.07
CA LEU A 232 -4.02 23.20 -8.91
C LEU A 232 -3.16 24.43 -8.52
N PRO A 233 -3.04 25.45 -9.40
CA PRO A 233 -2.21 26.64 -9.12
C PRO A 233 -2.58 27.38 -7.82
N ASP A 234 -3.86 27.34 -7.42
CA ASP A 234 -4.37 27.92 -6.18
C ASP A 234 -3.95 27.15 -4.91
N GLY A 235 -3.44 25.92 -5.06
CA GLY A 235 -3.04 25.01 -3.99
C GLY A 235 -4.11 23.99 -3.59
N THR A 236 -5.28 24.01 -4.23
CA THR A 236 -6.31 22.97 -4.05
C THR A 236 -5.95 21.69 -4.81
N ILE A 237 -6.64 20.58 -4.53
CA ILE A 237 -6.45 19.32 -5.26
C ILE A 237 -7.60 19.16 -6.25
N ALA A 238 -7.26 18.91 -7.52
CA ALA A 238 -8.22 18.65 -8.56
C ALA A 238 -9.12 17.47 -8.17
N LYS A 239 -10.42 17.60 -8.44
CA LYS A 239 -11.35 16.48 -8.29
C LYS A 239 -11.00 15.43 -9.33
N VAL A 240 -10.62 14.25 -8.86
CA VAL A 240 -10.36 13.09 -9.72
C VAL A 240 -11.62 12.23 -9.74
N SER A 241 -12.05 11.86 -10.94
CA SER A 241 -13.09 10.84 -11.10
C SER A 241 -12.44 9.47 -10.97
N ILE A 242 -12.90 8.69 -9.99
CA ILE A 242 -12.52 7.28 -9.84
C ILE A 242 -13.54 6.41 -10.56
N ASP A 243 -13.06 5.51 -11.41
CA ASP A 243 -13.92 4.53 -12.05
C ASP A 243 -14.14 3.31 -11.16
N PHE A 244 -15.24 3.31 -10.40
CA PHE A 244 -15.62 2.19 -9.55
C PHE A 244 -15.98 0.92 -10.33
N ASN A 245 -16.32 1.00 -11.62
CA ASN A 245 -16.68 -0.18 -12.39
C ASN A 245 -15.45 -1.06 -12.64
N VAL A 246 -14.28 -0.47 -12.88
CA VAL A 246 -13.02 -1.21 -13.01
C VAL A 246 -12.79 -2.13 -11.80
N LEU A 247 -12.92 -1.58 -10.59
CA LEU A 247 -12.76 -2.35 -9.36
C LEU A 247 -13.79 -3.48 -9.26
N LYS A 248 -15.06 -3.17 -9.53
CA LYS A 248 -16.17 -4.12 -9.46
C LYS A 248 -15.97 -5.28 -10.44
N ASP A 249 -15.68 -4.97 -11.69
CA ASP A 249 -15.63 -5.94 -12.78
C ASP A 249 -14.41 -6.85 -12.65
N ILE A 250 -13.25 -6.28 -12.33
CA ILE A 250 -12.03 -7.07 -12.08
C ILE A 250 -12.18 -7.92 -10.81
N SER A 251 -12.76 -7.39 -9.73
CA SER A 251 -13.07 -8.20 -8.53
C SER A 251 -14.02 -9.36 -8.85
N THR A 252 -15.01 -9.12 -9.72
CA THR A 252 -15.94 -10.17 -10.16
C THR A 252 -15.20 -11.27 -10.93
N VAL A 253 -14.32 -10.93 -11.87
CA VAL A 253 -13.51 -11.91 -12.61
C VAL A 253 -12.53 -12.65 -11.70
N ALA A 254 -11.85 -11.91 -10.81
CA ALA A 254 -10.89 -12.46 -9.85
C ALA A 254 -11.50 -13.56 -8.97
N ARG A 255 -12.72 -13.34 -8.46
CA ARG A 255 -13.41 -14.31 -7.60
C ARG A 255 -14.10 -15.42 -8.39
N SER A 256 -14.78 -15.10 -9.47
CA SER A 256 -15.55 -16.09 -10.24
C SER A 256 -14.65 -17.09 -10.97
N LYS A 257 -13.60 -16.60 -11.64
CA LYS A 257 -12.73 -17.41 -12.50
C LYS A 257 -11.47 -17.90 -11.78
N TYR A 258 -10.84 -17.06 -10.97
CA TYR A 258 -9.52 -17.35 -10.40
C TYR A 258 -9.53 -17.67 -8.90
N LYS A 259 -10.67 -17.47 -8.21
CA LYS A 259 -10.86 -17.72 -6.77
C LYS A 259 -9.88 -16.95 -5.86
N ILE A 260 -9.41 -15.78 -6.31
CA ILE A 260 -8.57 -14.86 -5.52
C ILE A 260 -9.39 -13.68 -4.98
N GLY A 261 -8.85 -12.92 -4.03
CA GLY A 261 -9.58 -11.95 -3.22
C GLY A 261 -10.28 -10.82 -4.00
N GLY A 262 -9.62 -10.25 -5.01
CA GLY A 262 -10.19 -9.17 -5.83
C GLY A 262 -9.20 -8.06 -6.16
N SER A 263 -9.76 -6.94 -6.60
CA SER A 263 -9.02 -5.74 -7.00
C SER A 263 -8.68 -4.85 -5.80
N VAL A 264 -7.55 -4.16 -5.94
CA VAL A 264 -6.98 -3.24 -4.96
C VAL A 264 -6.93 -1.84 -5.57
N GLN A 265 -7.37 -0.83 -4.81
CA GLN A 265 -7.32 0.58 -5.22
C GLN A 265 -6.06 1.27 -4.69
N HIS A 266 -5.29 1.89 -5.59
CA HIS A 266 -4.21 2.81 -5.21
C HIS A 266 -4.63 4.28 -5.34
N GLY A 267 -3.85 5.23 -4.82
CA GLY A 267 -4.07 6.65 -5.10
C GLY A 267 -5.38 7.27 -4.60
N ALA A 268 -6.09 6.64 -3.66
CA ALA A 268 -7.42 7.08 -3.23
C ALA A 268 -7.42 8.16 -2.12
N SER A 269 -6.26 8.51 -1.56
CA SER A 269 -6.19 9.29 -0.31
C SER A 269 -6.68 10.74 -0.41
N THR A 270 -6.80 11.26 -1.63
CA THR A 270 -7.29 12.63 -1.90
C THR A 270 -8.74 12.65 -2.40
N LEU A 271 -9.42 11.50 -2.40
CA LEU A 271 -10.84 11.44 -2.73
C LEU A 271 -11.68 12.10 -1.62
N PRO A 272 -12.83 12.70 -1.99
CA PRO A 272 -13.84 13.12 -1.03
C PRO A 272 -14.21 12.01 -0.03
N ASN A 273 -14.32 12.38 1.25
CA ASN A 273 -14.53 11.42 2.35
C ASN A 273 -15.84 10.62 2.25
N ASP A 274 -16.84 11.17 1.56
CA ASP A 274 -18.13 10.54 1.32
C ASP A 274 -18.02 9.34 0.37
N LEU A 275 -17.09 9.35 -0.60
CA LEU A 275 -16.91 8.28 -1.59
C LEU A 275 -16.34 6.98 -1.01
N PHE A 276 -15.67 7.01 0.15
CA PHE A 276 -15.07 5.80 0.72
C PHE A 276 -16.08 4.70 1.07
N ASN A 277 -17.37 5.03 1.25
CA ASN A 277 -18.41 4.02 1.47
C ASN A 277 -18.80 3.25 0.20
N HIS A 278 -18.30 3.64 -0.98
CA HIS A 278 -18.58 2.93 -2.23
C HIS A 278 -17.71 1.68 -2.39
N PHE A 279 -16.45 1.70 -1.92
CA PHE A 279 -15.52 0.58 -2.08
C PHE A 279 -16.06 -0.76 -1.52
N PRO A 280 -16.67 -0.81 -0.32
CA PRO A 280 -17.27 -2.05 0.17
C PRO A 280 -18.47 -2.51 -0.67
N LYS A 281 -19.28 -1.56 -1.18
CA LYS A 281 -20.51 -1.85 -1.96
C LYS A 281 -20.18 -2.46 -3.32
N ILE A 282 -19.10 -1.98 -3.94
CA ILE A 282 -18.60 -2.47 -5.23
C ILE A 282 -17.59 -3.60 -5.08
N ASN A 283 -17.44 -4.13 -3.86
CA ASN A 283 -16.63 -5.32 -3.57
C ASN A 283 -15.12 -5.17 -3.82
N ALA A 284 -14.57 -3.95 -3.80
CA ALA A 284 -13.12 -3.77 -3.79
C ALA A 284 -12.51 -4.45 -2.55
N LEU A 285 -11.42 -5.20 -2.74
CA LEU A 285 -10.82 -6.00 -1.67
C LEU A 285 -10.08 -5.11 -0.68
N GLU A 286 -9.25 -4.21 -1.21
CA GLU A 286 -8.29 -3.42 -0.44
C GLU A 286 -8.12 -2.02 -1.05
N ILE A 287 -7.71 -1.05 -0.21
CA ILE A 287 -7.46 0.34 -0.61
C ILE A 287 -6.23 0.91 0.08
N HIS A 288 -5.29 1.45 -0.69
CA HIS A 288 -4.04 2.03 -0.18
C HIS A 288 -4.21 3.52 0.11
N LEU A 289 -3.81 3.93 1.32
CA LEU A 289 -4.05 5.27 1.85
C LEU A 289 -2.77 5.84 2.46
N ALA A 290 -2.25 6.92 1.86
CA ALA A 290 -0.95 7.51 2.22
C ALA A 290 -1.00 9.06 2.28
N THR A 291 -1.12 9.71 1.12
CA THR A 291 -0.91 11.16 0.98
C THR A 291 -1.86 12.01 1.85
N GLY A 292 -3.08 11.54 2.09
CA GLY A 292 -4.03 12.23 2.98
C GLY A 292 -3.51 12.34 4.42
N PHE A 293 -2.86 11.29 4.94
CA PHE A 293 -2.26 11.29 6.27
C PHE A 293 -1.03 12.21 6.32
N GLN A 294 -0.20 12.16 5.28
CA GLN A 294 0.94 13.06 5.13
C GLN A 294 0.49 14.54 5.10
N ASN A 295 -0.58 14.85 4.38
CA ASN A 295 -1.13 16.20 4.30
C ASN A 295 -1.58 16.67 5.68
N ILE A 296 -2.31 15.83 6.44
CA ILE A 296 -2.69 16.13 7.82
C ILE A 296 -1.48 16.48 8.69
N VAL A 297 -0.37 15.73 8.56
CA VAL A 297 0.87 16.05 9.30
C VAL A 297 1.37 17.45 8.90
N TYR A 298 1.63 17.70 7.62
CA TYR A 298 2.13 19.00 7.14
C TYR A 298 1.23 20.19 7.47
N ASP A 299 -0.09 20.00 7.44
CA ASP A 299 -1.06 21.06 7.68
C ASP A 299 -1.10 21.48 9.15
N ASN A 300 -0.64 20.60 10.06
CA ASN A 300 -0.65 20.82 11.50
C ASN A 300 0.77 20.87 12.12
N LEU A 301 1.83 20.93 11.30
CA LEU A 301 3.20 21.13 11.78
C LEU A 301 3.36 22.51 12.45
N PRO A 302 4.21 22.62 13.49
CA PRO A 302 4.65 23.91 14.00
C PRO A 302 5.18 24.82 12.89
N THR A 303 4.80 26.10 12.89
CA THR A 303 5.12 27.03 11.79
C THR A 303 6.61 27.10 11.49
N GLY A 304 7.46 27.11 12.52
CA GLY A 304 8.93 27.11 12.35
C GLY A 304 9.42 25.87 11.61
N LEU A 305 9.08 24.68 12.10
CA LEU A 305 9.45 23.41 11.49
C LEU A 305 8.92 23.27 10.06
N LYS A 306 7.68 23.72 9.80
CA LYS A 306 7.09 23.71 8.46
C LYS A 306 7.85 24.60 7.48
N LYS A 307 8.20 25.83 7.87
CA LYS A 307 8.98 26.75 7.06
C LYS A 307 10.37 26.18 6.76
N GLU A 308 11.04 25.65 7.77
CA GLU A 308 12.34 25.00 7.62
C GLU A 308 12.28 23.83 6.64
N THR A 309 11.28 22.96 6.79
CA THR A 309 11.07 21.82 5.89
C THR A 309 10.84 22.27 4.45
N TYR A 310 10.03 23.30 4.24
CA TYR A 310 9.73 23.79 2.89
C TYR A 310 10.92 24.52 2.26
N GLN A 311 11.74 25.20 3.05
CA GLN A 311 12.98 25.78 2.57
C GLN A 311 13.94 24.69 2.09
N TRP A 312 14.14 23.64 2.89
CA TRP A 312 14.94 22.48 2.49
C TRP A 312 14.46 21.87 1.16
N VAL A 313 13.14 21.74 0.97
CA VAL A 313 12.56 21.23 -0.29
C VAL A 313 12.93 22.11 -1.49
N LYS A 314 12.89 23.44 -1.34
CA LYS A 314 13.27 24.37 -2.42
C LYS A 314 14.75 24.27 -2.76
N ASP A 315 15.58 24.05 -1.76
CA ASP A 315 17.02 24.02 -1.94
C ASP A 315 17.50 22.66 -2.50
N ASN A 316 16.86 21.56 -2.09
CA ASN A 316 17.34 20.19 -2.35
C ASN A 316 16.56 19.42 -3.41
N CYS A 317 15.41 19.93 -3.87
CA CYS A 317 14.60 19.28 -4.92
C CYS A 317 14.38 20.20 -6.13
N ARG A 318 15.21 21.23 -6.29
CA ARG A 318 15.04 22.29 -7.32
C ARG A 318 15.04 21.74 -8.74
N ASP A 319 15.76 20.64 -8.97
CA ASP A 319 15.83 19.91 -10.24
C ASP A 319 14.48 19.32 -10.68
N GLU A 320 13.53 19.12 -9.75
CA GLU A 320 12.17 18.66 -10.05
C GLU A 320 11.18 19.80 -10.33
N TRP A 321 11.61 21.06 -10.22
CA TRP A 321 10.75 22.21 -10.51
C TRP A 321 10.59 22.36 -12.03
N LYS A 322 9.37 22.13 -12.51
CA LYS A 322 9.04 22.23 -13.94
C LYS A 322 8.64 23.65 -14.33
N GLU A 323 8.92 24.01 -15.58
CA GLU A 323 8.44 25.26 -16.17
C GLU A 323 6.90 25.37 -16.05
N GLY A 324 6.41 26.57 -15.73
CA GLY A 324 4.98 26.85 -15.52
C GLY A 324 4.38 26.34 -14.20
N GLN A 325 5.15 25.64 -13.36
CA GLN A 325 4.68 25.15 -12.06
C GLN A 325 4.81 26.23 -10.98
N THR A 326 3.75 26.47 -10.19
CA THR A 326 3.82 27.39 -9.04
C THR A 326 4.65 26.79 -7.89
N GLU A 327 5.23 27.64 -7.03
CA GLU A 327 5.95 27.18 -5.83
C GLU A 327 5.07 26.26 -4.96
N LYS A 328 3.79 26.59 -4.80
CA LYS A 328 2.83 25.76 -4.05
C LYS A 328 2.70 24.35 -4.64
N GLN A 329 2.54 24.25 -5.97
CA GLN A 329 2.45 22.96 -6.66
C GLN A 329 3.77 22.19 -6.57
N PHE A 330 4.90 22.88 -6.67
CA PHE A 330 6.23 22.30 -6.53
C PHE A 330 6.39 21.70 -5.14
N VAL A 331 6.28 22.52 -4.09
CA VAL A 331 6.41 22.10 -2.68
C VAL A 331 5.43 20.98 -2.34
N TYR A 332 4.17 21.04 -2.80
CA TYR A 332 3.19 19.97 -2.53
C TYR A 332 3.67 18.60 -3.06
N LYS A 333 4.23 18.55 -4.27
CA LYS A 333 4.68 17.30 -4.91
C LYS A 333 5.98 16.77 -4.30
N THR A 334 6.91 17.66 -3.95
CA THR A 334 8.26 17.29 -3.52
C THR A 334 8.42 17.17 -2.02
N ARG A 335 7.55 17.79 -1.19
CA ARG A 335 7.67 17.77 0.29
C ARG A 335 7.80 16.38 0.90
N LYS A 336 7.23 15.34 0.29
CA LYS A 336 7.40 13.95 0.72
C LYS A 336 8.87 13.55 0.89
N LYS A 337 9.78 14.10 0.08
CA LYS A 337 11.24 13.82 0.14
C LYS A 337 11.93 14.42 1.35
N ALA A 338 11.30 15.39 2.02
CA ALA A 338 11.83 15.97 3.25
C ALA A 338 11.54 15.12 4.49
N LEU A 339 10.66 14.10 4.40
CA LEU A 339 10.28 13.28 5.56
C LEU A 339 11.45 12.50 6.14
N GLY A 340 12.38 11.99 5.32
CA GLY A 340 13.60 11.35 5.78
C GLY A 340 14.57 12.32 6.46
N PRO A 341 15.01 13.39 5.77
CA PRO A 341 15.89 14.41 6.36
C PRO A 341 15.37 15.05 7.65
N PHE A 342 14.05 15.23 7.76
CA PHE A 342 13.41 15.80 8.96
C PHE A 342 12.88 14.74 9.93
N LYS A 343 13.15 13.44 9.72
CA LYS A 343 12.58 12.34 10.51
C LYS A 343 12.82 12.53 12.01
N GLU A 344 14.04 12.88 12.39
CA GLU A 344 14.42 13.11 13.79
C GLU A 344 13.64 14.28 14.40
N LYS A 345 13.58 15.43 13.72
CA LYS A 345 12.83 16.61 14.19
C LYS A 345 11.34 16.32 14.33
N LEU A 346 10.76 15.62 13.36
CA LEU A 346 9.36 15.19 13.41
C LEU A 346 9.11 14.23 14.58
N TRP A 347 10.02 13.27 14.79
CA TRP A 347 9.94 12.30 15.88
C TRP A 347 10.02 12.96 17.26
N ASN A 348 10.93 13.94 17.41
CA ASN A 348 11.22 14.62 18.67
C ASN A 348 10.29 15.81 18.96
N MET A 349 9.29 16.08 18.12
CA MET A 349 8.22 17.02 18.46
C MET A 349 7.61 16.68 19.83
N ASN A 350 7.44 17.67 20.68
CA ASN A 350 6.88 17.46 22.00
C ASN A 350 5.38 17.13 21.92
N VAL A 351 4.80 16.70 23.06
CA VAL A 351 3.38 16.29 23.12
C VAL A 351 2.43 17.41 22.68
N LYS A 352 2.74 18.67 23.00
CA LYS A 352 1.90 19.84 22.63
C LYS A 352 1.91 20.05 21.11
N GLU A 353 3.06 19.87 20.47
CA GLU A 353 3.24 19.98 19.01
C GLU A 353 2.58 18.83 18.25
N LYS A 354 2.69 17.59 18.77
CA LYS A 354 2.06 16.41 18.14
C LYS A 354 0.54 16.40 18.31
N LYS A 355 0.00 16.93 19.40
CA LYS A 355 -1.44 16.88 19.73
C LYS A 355 -2.39 17.29 18.58
N PRO A 356 -2.23 18.44 17.89
CA PRO A 356 -3.10 18.80 16.77
C PRO A 356 -3.03 17.81 15.62
N ILE A 357 -1.84 17.33 15.27
CA ILE A 357 -1.61 16.32 14.21
C ILE A 357 -2.35 15.03 14.57
N LEU A 358 -2.10 14.49 15.77
CA LEU A 358 -2.66 13.22 16.21
C LEU A 358 -4.19 13.26 16.33
N LYS A 359 -4.76 14.39 16.78
CA LYS A 359 -6.21 14.59 16.82
C LYS A 359 -6.84 14.53 15.42
N LYS A 360 -6.21 15.15 14.43
CA LYS A 360 -6.71 15.13 13.03
C LYS A 360 -6.54 13.76 12.39
N LEU A 361 -5.42 13.08 12.64
CA LEU A 361 -5.21 11.70 12.19
C LEU A 361 -6.24 10.75 12.79
N GLU A 362 -6.54 10.86 14.09
CA GLU A 362 -7.55 10.02 14.76
C GLU A 362 -8.93 10.15 14.11
N VAL A 363 -9.36 11.40 13.84
CA VAL A 363 -10.63 11.68 13.16
C VAL A 363 -10.66 11.03 11.78
N GLN A 364 -9.59 11.17 11.00
CA GLN A 364 -9.52 10.62 9.66
C GLN A 364 -9.48 9.08 9.68
N PHE A 365 -8.68 8.46 10.56
CA PHE A 365 -8.66 7.01 10.71
C PHE A 365 -10.02 6.46 11.11
N LEU A 366 -10.69 7.07 12.10
CA LEU A 366 -12.02 6.63 12.51
C LEU A 366 -13.04 6.72 11.38
N LEU A 367 -13.00 7.80 10.59
CA LEU A 367 -13.86 7.99 9.43
C LEU A 367 -13.64 6.88 8.40
N LEU A 368 -12.39 6.62 8.02
CA LEU A 368 -12.03 5.62 7.01
C LEU A 368 -12.41 4.21 7.48
N LEU A 369 -12.10 3.85 8.72
CA LEU A 369 -12.46 2.54 9.28
C LEU A 369 -13.99 2.32 9.27
N LYS A 370 -14.77 3.39 9.53
CA LYS A 370 -16.24 3.34 9.44
C LYS A 370 -16.71 3.21 7.99
N LYS A 371 -16.20 4.05 7.08
CA LYS A 371 -16.64 4.12 5.68
C LYS A 371 -16.29 2.86 4.89
N LEU A 372 -15.13 2.26 5.16
CA LEU A 372 -14.69 0.99 4.56
C LEU A 372 -15.33 -0.24 5.22
N ASN A 373 -16.24 -0.02 6.17
CA ASN A 373 -17.03 -1.03 6.86
C ASN A 373 -16.19 -2.09 7.60
N VAL A 374 -15.05 -1.69 8.19
CA VAL A 374 -14.15 -2.63 8.87
C VAL A 374 -14.38 -2.76 10.38
N PHE A 375 -15.41 -2.12 10.94
CA PHE A 375 -15.82 -2.35 12.32
C PHE A 375 -16.28 -3.81 12.53
N ASN A 376 -15.96 -4.38 13.69
CA ASN A 376 -16.27 -5.77 14.04
C ASN A 376 -15.67 -6.83 13.10
N THR A 377 -14.66 -6.48 12.29
CA THR A 377 -13.97 -7.44 11.40
C THR A 377 -13.00 -8.36 12.13
N LYS A 378 -12.70 -8.10 13.41
CA LYS A 378 -11.84 -8.99 14.22
C LYS A 378 -12.31 -10.44 14.19
N LYS A 379 -13.63 -10.68 14.19
CA LYS A 379 -14.21 -12.03 14.09
C LYS A 379 -13.81 -12.79 12.82
N PHE A 380 -13.58 -12.09 11.71
CA PHE A 380 -13.14 -12.71 10.46
C PHE A 380 -11.64 -13.01 10.53
N VAL A 381 -10.85 -12.08 11.08
CA VAL A 381 -9.41 -12.30 11.28
C VAL A 381 -9.18 -13.50 12.21
N ASP A 382 -9.86 -13.56 13.36
CA ASP A 382 -9.76 -14.67 14.31
C ASP A 382 -10.16 -16.03 13.69
N LYS A 383 -11.05 -16.02 12.69
CA LYS A 383 -11.50 -17.24 12.00
C LYS A 383 -10.50 -17.73 10.95
N TYR A 384 -9.85 -16.82 10.23
CA TYR A 384 -9.07 -17.17 9.02
C TYR A 384 -7.55 -17.04 9.18
N ILE A 385 -7.09 -16.29 10.18
CA ILE A 385 -5.66 -16.09 10.46
C ILE A 385 -5.30 -16.92 11.69
N LYS A 386 -4.27 -17.74 11.55
CA LYS A 386 -3.80 -18.68 12.59
C LYS A 386 -2.40 -18.30 13.03
#